data_AF-A0A095A1W4-F1
#
_entry.id   AF-A0A095A1W4-F1
#
_cell.length_a   1.000
_cell.length_b   1.000
_cell.length_c   1.000
_cell.angle_alpha   90.00
_cell.angle_beta   90.00
_cell.angle_gamma   90.00
#
_symmetry.space_group_name_H-M   'P 1'
#
loop_
_entity.id
_entity.type
_entity.pdbx_description
1 polymer ?
#
loop_
_entity_poly.entity_id
_entity_poly.type
_entity_poly.pdbx_seq_one_letter_code
_entity_poly.pdbx_strand_id
1 'polypeptide(L)'
;MDSSTLYQKLSRYLPYSKCRNEGCKCSTWKLSDNAIDEKLVEAICENCCHVHYSLSDPNESTWLNSAMQMVDDVERMYILCTKEEDYETRNIYFCILKRLRKALMNKVQPVFDDKPPFERPDINTAVRNALLFCAVTDPQNPEITIELCKLFLAYVNSYKITYPSQRIQKYENKTGYKLIYMRWICHCYVPKFCNALPYTEATCAFGKNFLLAVLPEIKRRLIEFFKQDSIIPSMLDTKIHLIQPLTRLCNLLEDNVEDKTTSVWDPYFQPPLRPDNVITPSGLLQSISIDHVVDFSTHQRNIIISSSSELKSDSIVTPALTDLKSEKLFSNPDLVNGDKDMVVNTPIKSEPEESLTKPAKVTDHTTHRRT
;
A
#
# COMPACT_ATOMS: atom_id res chain seq x y z
N MET A 1 -2.38 -14.88 21.46
CA MET A 1 -1.81 -16.01 22.22
C MET A 1 -2.37 -17.27 21.60
N ASP A 2 -1.59 -17.99 20.79
CA ASP A 2 -2.05 -19.24 20.17
C ASP A 2 -2.09 -20.36 21.21
N SER A 3 -3.29 -20.80 21.55
CA SER A 3 -3.57 -21.92 22.46
C SER A 3 -3.46 -23.28 21.74
N SER A 4 -2.54 -23.41 20.79
CA SER A 4 -2.36 -24.65 20.03
C SER A 4 -1.39 -25.59 20.75
N THR A 5 -1.77 -26.85 20.92
CA THR A 5 -0.94 -27.87 21.57
C THR A 5 0.28 -28.20 20.70
N LEU A 6 1.36 -28.72 21.31
CA LEU A 6 2.55 -29.16 20.58
C LEU A 6 2.19 -30.17 19.47
N TYR A 7 1.29 -31.10 19.76
CA TYR A 7 0.71 -32.05 18.80
C TYR A 7 0.18 -31.34 17.55
N GLN A 8 -0.67 -30.32 17.74
CA GLN A 8 -1.32 -29.60 16.65
C GLN A 8 -0.32 -28.80 15.81
N LYS A 9 0.72 -28.23 16.42
CA LYS A 9 1.80 -27.57 15.69
C LYS A 9 2.59 -28.58 14.84
N LEU A 10 2.95 -29.71 15.42
CA LEU A 10 3.71 -30.76 14.74
C LEU A 10 2.92 -31.38 13.58
N SER A 11 1.63 -31.67 13.75
CA SER A 11 0.81 -32.25 12.69
C SER A 11 0.69 -31.34 11.46
N ARG A 12 0.72 -30.01 11.66
CA ARG A 12 0.72 -29.01 10.58
C ARG A 12 2.09 -28.81 9.94
N TYR A 13 3.16 -28.79 10.74
CA TYR A 13 4.52 -28.54 10.26
C TYR A 13 5.17 -29.74 9.57
N LEU A 14 5.10 -30.93 10.19
CA LEU A 14 5.85 -32.11 9.77
C LEU A 14 5.64 -32.51 8.30
N PRO A 15 4.44 -32.36 7.68
CA PRO A 15 4.25 -32.61 6.24
C PRO A 15 5.17 -31.81 5.31
N TYR A 16 5.75 -30.70 5.78
CA TYR A 16 6.69 -29.86 5.04
C TYR A 16 8.17 -30.15 5.39
N SER A 17 8.42 -31.04 6.35
CA SER A 17 9.77 -31.41 6.79
C SER A 17 10.35 -32.55 5.94
N LYS A 18 11.65 -32.48 5.63
CA LYS A 18 12.40 -33.62 5.07
C LYS A 18 13.15 -34.36 6.17
N CYS A 19 13.37 -35.66 5.96
CA CYS A 19 14.26 -36.43 6.81
C CYS A 19 15.69 -35.87 6.73
N ARG A 20 16.37 -35.83 7.89
CA ARG A 20 17.76 -35.37 8.01
C ARG A 20 18.75 -36.51 8.24
N ASN A 21 18.28 -37.75 8.31
CA ASN A 21 19.18 -38.87 8.46
C ASN A 21 20.01 -39.06 7.18
N GLU A 22 21.30 -39.35 7.35
CA GLU A 22 22.24 -39.49 6.23
C GLU A 22 21.78 -40.58 5.26
N GLY A 23 21.80 -40.28 3.96
CA GLY A 23 21.35 -41.19 2.90
C GLY A 23 19.83 -41.34 2.75
N CYS A 24 19.01 -40.76 3.65
CA CYS A 24 17.56 -40.85 3.54
C CYS A 24 16.98 -39.84 2.54
N LYS A 25 16.07 -40.29 1.67
CA LYS A 25 15.37 -39.46 0.66
C LYS A 25 13.92 -39.12 1.03
N CYS A 26 13.51 -39.37 2.27
CA CYS A 26 12.14 -39.10 2.71
C CYS A 26 11.86 -37.59 2.73
N SER A 27 10.98 -37.13 1.84
CA SER A 27 10.58 -35.72 1.67
C SER A 27 9.21 -35.39 2.25
N THR A 28 8.44 -36.41 2.63
CA THR A 28 7.06 -36.27 3.10
C THR A 28 6.91 -37.09 4.37
N TRP A 29 6.58 -36.40 5.46
CA TRP A 29 6.21 -37.03 6.70
C TRP A 29 4.84 -37.69 6.62
N LYS A 30 4.70 -38.87 7.22
CA LYS A 30 3.41 -39.51 7.48
C LYS A 30 3.28 -39.80 8.97
N LEU A 31 2.15 -39.37 9.54
CA LEU A 31 1.82 -39.58 10.95
C LEU A 31 1.28 -41.00 11.15
N SER A 32 1.82 -41.73 12.13
CA SER A 32 1.23 -42.98 12.58
C SER A 32 0.19 -42.69 13.67
N ASP A 33 -0.94 -43.40 13.64
CA ASP A 33 -2.06 -43.25 14.59
C ASP A 33 -1.66 -43.49 16.07
N ASN A 34 -0.50 -44.11 16.33
CA ASN A 34 0.04 -44.38 17.67
C ASN A 34 1.24 -43.47 18.06
N ALA A 35 1.57 -42.45 17.26
CA ALA A 35 2.87 -41.78 17.33
C ALA A 35 2.89 -40.46 18.10
N ILE A 36 1.83 -40.06 18.80
CA ILE A 36 1.87 -38.86 19.65
C ILE A 36 1.20 -39.14 21.01
N ASP A 37 1.92 -39.85 21.85
CA ASP A 37 1.70 -39.86 23.31
C ASP A 37 2.11 -38.48 23.87
N GLU A 38 1.46 -37.96 24.91
CA GLU A 38 1.82 -36.68 25.56
C GLU A 38 3.28 -36.64 26.06
N LYS A 39 3.94 -37.79 26.07
CA LYS A 39 5.37 -38.01 26.34
C LYS A 39 6.32 -37.80 25.15
N LEU A 40 5.85 -37.34 23.98
CA LEU A 40 6.65 -37.35 22.76
C LEU A 40 7.89 -36.44 22.82
N VAL A 41 9.01 -37.03 23.19
CA VAL A 41 10.34 -36.44 23.05
C VAL A 41 10.74 -36.39 21.57
N GLU A 42 10.23 -37.28 20.72
CA GLU A 42 10.65 -37.43 19.32
C GLU A 42 9.50 -37.80 18.37
N ALA A 43 9.41 -37.11 17.23
CA ALA A 43 8.52 -37.51 16.15
C ALA A 43 9.24 -38.51 15.21
N ILE A 44 8.82 -39.78 15.21
CA ILE A 44 9.29 -40.85 14.31
C ILE A 44 8.40 -41.03 13.06
N CYS A 45 9.00 -41.02 11.86
CA CYS A 45 8.29 -41.05 10.58
C CYS A 45 7.80 -42.45 10.24
N GLU A 46 6.54 -42.63 9.86
CA GLU A 46 6.06 -43.94 9.40
C GLU A 46 6.73 -44.39 8.08
N ASN A 47 7.12 -43.44 7.22
CA ASN A 47 7.64 -43.75 5.90
C ASN A 47 9.14 -44.15 5.89
N CYS A 48 9.93 -43.64 6.83
CA CYS A 48 11.37 -43.93 6.88
C CYS A 48 11.87 -44.40 8.26
N CYS A 49 10.99 -44.49 9.25
CA CYS A 49 11.30 -44.88 10.62
C CYS A 49 12.40 -44.03 11.30
N HIS A 50 12.65 -42.82 10.80
CA HIS A 50 13.61 -41.88 11.39
C HIS A 50 12.92 -40.75 12.15
N VAL A 51 13.66 -40.14 13.08
CA VAL A 51 13.24 -38.95 13.81
C VAL A 51 13.29 -37.72 12.90
N HIS A 52 12.18 -36.99 12.74
CA HIS A 52 12.12 -35.72 12.00
C HIS A 52 12.10 -34.49 12.91
N TYR A 53 11.74 -34.68 14.17
CA TYR A 53 11.68 -33.62 15.18
C TYR A 53 12.01 -34.21 16.56
N SER A 54 12.78 -33.48 17.36
CA SER A 54 13.07 -33.84 18.74
C SER A 54 12.84 -32.63 19.64
N LEU A 55 12.05 -32.82 20.70
CA LEU A 55 11.78 -31.79 21.71
C LEU A 55 12.99 -31.51 22.60
N SER A 56 13.96 -32.43 22.65
CA SER A 56 15.21 -32.27 23.38
C SER A 56 16.13 -31.20 22.80
N ASP A 57 15.95 -30.81 21.53
CA ASP A 57 16.71 -29.74 20.88
C ASP A 57 15.99 -28.39 21.03
N PRO A 58 16.54 -27.43 21.80
CA PRO A 58 15.96 -26.08 21.92
C PRO A 58 15.83 -25.34 20.57
N ASN A 59 16.70 -25.64 19.61
CA ASN A 59 16.65 -25.06 18.26
C ASN A 59 15.42 -25.53 17.48
N GLU A 60 14.94 -26.75 17.74
CA GLU A 60 13.74 -27.30 17.08
C GLU A 60 12.47 -26.62 17.59
N SER A 61 12.39 -26.32 18.89
CA SER A 61 11.24 -25.61 19.48
C SER A 61 11.15 -24.16 19.01
N THR A 62 12.28 -23.44 18.97
CA THR A 62 12.35 -22.07 18.44
C THR A 62 11.99 -22.04 16.95
N TRP A 63 12.56 -22.96 16.17
CA TRP A 63 12.22 -23.12 14.76
C TRP A 63 10.74 -23.44 14.54
N LEU A 64 10.15 -24.35 15.33
CA LEU A 64 8.74 -24.75 15.18
C LEU A 64 7.81 -23.53 15.25
N ASN A 65 8.05 -22.59 16.17
CA ASN A 65 7.25 -21.37 16.25
C ASN A 65 7.38 -20.51 14.98
N SER A 66 8.58 -20.34 14.42
CA SER A 66 8.76 -19.66 13.14
C SER A 66 8.13 -20.43 11.96
N ALA A 67 8.21 -21.76 11.99
CA ALA A 67 7.65 -22.63 10.98
C ALA A 67 6.12 -22.57 10.94
N MET A 68 5.46 -22.43 12.09
CA MET A 68 4.00 -22.28 12.14
C MET A 68 3.52 -21.06 11.35
N GLN A 69 4.18 -19.91 11.52
CA GLN A 69 3.86 -18.71 10.73
C GLN A 69 4.06 -18.96 9.22
N MET A 70 5.11 -19.68 8.83
CA MET A 70 5.34 -20.05 7.43
C MET A 70 4.30 -21.05 6.90
N VAL A 71 3.78 -21.95 7.73
CA VAL A 71 2.71 -22.88 7.35
C VAL A 71 1.42 -22.10 7.10
N ASP A 72 1.06 -21.17 7.98
CA ASP A 72 -0.09 -20.27 7.77
C ASP A 72 0.06 -19.47 6.46
N ASP A 73 1.26 -18.99 6.18
CA ASP A 73 1.58 -18.29 4.94
C ASP A 73 1.47 -19.20 3.70
N VAL A 74 1.91 -20.47 3.79
CA VAL A 74 1.75 -21.47 2.70
C VAL A 74 0.27 -21.72 2.42
N GLU A 75 -0.54 -21.91 3.44
CA GLU A 75 -1.99 -22.13 3.30
C GLU A 75 -2.67 -20.90 2.68
N ARG A 76 -2.32 -19.70 3.15
CA ARG A 76 -2.81 -18.43 2.59
C ARG A 76 -2.43 -18.27 1.12
N MET A 77 -1.17 -18.52 0.77
CA MET A 77 -0.69 -18.43 -0.61
C MET A 77 -1.35 -19.47 -1.52
N TYR A 78 -1.65 -20.67 -1.01
CA TYR A 78 -2.39 -21.69 -1.76
C TYR A 78 -3.82 -21.21 -2.10
N ILE A 79 -4.52 -20.61 -1.14
CA ILE A 79 -5.85 -20.04 -1.37
C ILE A 79 -5.79 -18.90 -2.40
N LEU A 80 -4.79 -18.02 -2.29
CA LEU A 80 -4.59 -16.94 -3.27
C LEU A 80 -4.29 -17.47 -4.67
N CYS A 81 -3.45 -18.49 -4.79
CA CYS A 81 -3.15 -19.12 -6.09
C CYS A 81 -4.41 -19.70 -6.75
N THR A 82 -5.30 -20.32 -5.97
CA THR A 82 -6.50 -20.97 -6.51
C THR A 82 -7.60 -19.98 -6.89
N LYS A 83 -7.69 -18.85 -6.18
CA LYS A 83 -8.68 -17.79 -6.42
C LYS A 83 -8.24 -16.76 -7.46
N GLU A 84 -6.95 -16.63 -7.74
CA GLU A 84 -6.45 -15.60 -8.65
C GLU A 84 -6.80 -15.91 -10.11
N GLU A 85 -7.53 -14.99 -10.74
CA GLU A 85 -7.97 -15.11 -12.13
C GLU A 85 -6.85 -14.71 -13.10
N ASP A 86 -6.09 -13.66 -12.77
CA ASP A 86 -5.00 -13.16 -13.60
C ASP A 86 -3.83 -14.15 -13.64
N TYR A 87 -3.52 -14.63 -14.84
CA TYR A 87 -2.50 -15.66 -15.05
C TYR A 87 -1.09 -15.22 -14.60
N GLU A 88 -0.72 -13.96 -14.84
CA GLU A 88 0.60 -13.44 -14.48
C GLU A 88 0.76 -13.35 -12.95
N THR A 89 -0.25 -12.82 -12.26
CA THR A 89 -0.30 -12.74 -10.80
C THR A 89 -0.31 -14.12 -10.16
N ARG A 90 -1.11 -15.05 -10.69
CA ARG A 90 -1.17 -16.44 -10.21
C ARG A 90 0.18 -17.14 -10.30
N ASN A 91 0.93 -16.91 -11.38
CA ASN A 91 2.29 -17.45 -11.51
C ASN A 91 3.25 -16.89 -10.45
N ILE A 92 3.17 -15.59 -10.15
CA ILE A 92 3.99 -14.98 -9.09
C ILE A 92 3.63 -15.58 -7.73
N TYR A 93 2.34 -15.71 -7.40
CA TYR A 93 1.89 -16.36 -6.17
C TYR A 93 2.38 -17.80 -6.07
N PHE A 94 2.34 -18.56 -7.16
CA PHE A 94 2.84 -19.93 -7.20
C PHE A 94 4.35 -20.02 -6.95
N CYS A 95 5.13 -19.06 -7.49
CA CYS A 95 6.55 -18.95 -7.20
C CYS A 95 6.83 -18.66 -5.71
N ILE A 96 6.03 -17.78 -5.09
CA ILE A 96 6.11 -17.48 -3.65
C ILE A 96 5.78 -18.74 -2.83
N LEU A 97 4.66 -19.42 -3.14
CA LEU A 97 4.24 -20.66 -2.50
C LEU A 97 5.34 -21.73 -2.55
N LYS A 98 5.93 -21.95 -3.73
CA LYS A 98 7.06 -22.89 -3.90
C LYS A 98 8.25 -22.51 -3.01
N ARG A 99 8.56 -21.21 -2.90
CA ARG A 99 9.70 -20.75 -2.11
C ARG A 99 9.46 -20.89 -0.61
N LEU A 100 8.26 -20.60 -0.12
CA LEU A 100 7.88 -20.87 1.28
C LEU A 100 8.00 -22.36 1.63
N ARG A 101 7.50 -23.25 0.77
CA ARG A 101 7.64 -24.71 0.96
C ARG A 101 9.10 -25.16 0.98
N LYS A 102 9.93 -24.64 0.06
CA LYS A 102 11.37 -24.93 0.04
C LYS A 102 12.07 -24.41 1.30
N ALA A 103 11.66 -23.27 1.82
CA ALA A 103 12.20 -22.67 3.03
C ALA A 103 11.85 -23.51 4.28
N LEU A 104 10.59 -23.94 4.42
CA LEU A 104 10.15 -24.90 5.46
C LEU A 104 10.97 -26.19 5.43
N MET A 105 11.13 -26.78 4.24
CA MET A 105 11.85 -28.04 4.04
C MET A 105 13.32 -27.95 4.45
N ASN A 106 13.96 -26.79 4.25
CA ASN A 106 15.38 -26.60 4.55
C ASN A 106 15.64 -25.94 5.91
N LYS A 107 14.58 -25.60 6.66
CA LYS A 107 14.62 -24.82 7.90
C LYS A 107 15.38 -23.50 7.76
N VAL A 108 15.00 -22.71 6.75
CA VAL A 108 15.58 -21.39 6.47
C VAL A 108 14.49 -20.34 6.28
N GLN A 109 14.84 -19.06 6.41
CA GLN A 109 13.93 -17.96 6.08
C GLN A 109 13.81 -17.77 4.55
N PRO A 110 12.62 -17.48 4.03
CA PRO A 110 12.39 -17.33 2.59
C PRO A 110 12.87 -15.94 2.10
N VAL A 111 13.96 -15.90 1.35
CA VAL A 111 14.52 -14.66 0.75
C VAL A 111 14.47 -14.68 -0.77
N PHE A 112 14.21 -13.53 -1.39
CA PHE A 112 14.31 -13.35 -2.83
C PHE A 112 15.74 -12.86 -3.18
N ASP A 113 16.25 -13.26 -4.34
CA ASP A 113 17.61 -12.91 -4.79
C ASP A 113 17.71 -11.44 -5.20
N ASP A 114 16.72 -10.94 -5.95
CA ASP A 114 16.61 -9.54 -6.36
C ASP A 114 16.04 -8.70 -5.20
N LYS A 115 16.90 -8.00 -4.46
CA LYS A 115 16.52 -7.28 -3.23
C LYS A 115 16.36 -5.78 -3.50
N PRO A 116 15.41 -5.10 -2.83
CA PRO A 116 15.34 -3.64 -2.86
C PRO A 116 16.59 -3.02 -2.21
N PRO A 117 16.96 -1.77 -2.56
CA PRO A 117 16.28 -0.86 -3.50
C PRO A 117 16.49 -1.26 -4.96
N PHE A 118 15.46 -1.10 -5.79
CA PHE A 118 15.50 -1.43 -7.22
C PHE A 118 15.95 -0.24 -8.09
N GLU A 119 15.80 0.97 -7.60
CA GLU A 119 16.19 2.22 -8.25
C GLU A 119 16.74 3.20 -7.21
N ARG A 120 17.66 4.07 -7.63
CA ARG A 120 18.21 5.16 -6.80
C ARG A 120 18.21 6.46 -7.63
N PRO A 121 17.79 7.61 -7.04
CA PRO A 121 17.18 7.73 -5.72
C PRO A 121 15.81 7.02 -5.63
N ASP A 122 15.44 6.62 -4.41
CA ASP A 122 14.11 6.06 -4.16
C ASP A 122 13.05 7.18 -4.06
N ILE A 123 11.78 6.80 -4.06
CA ILE A 123 10.67 7.77 -4.01
C ILE A 123 10.71 8.60 -2.73
N ASN A 124 11.08 8.01 -1.59
CA ASN A 124 11.18 8.73 -0.32
C ASN A 124 12.22 9.86 -0.43
N THR A 125 13.39 9.56 -0.99
CA THR A 125 14.46 10.53 -1.27
C THR A 125 14.00 11.61 -2.25
N ALA A 126 13.30 11.24 -3.32
CA ALA A 126 12.80 12.21 -4.30
C ALA A 126 11.72 13.15 -3.71
N VAL A 127 10.83 12.63 -2.85
CA VAL A 127 9.83 13.43 -2.12
C VAL A 127 10.52 14.37 -1.14
N ARG A 128 11.55 13.91 -0.43
CA ARG A 128 12.39 14.79 0.41
C ARG A 128 13.03 15.91 -0.40
N ASN A 129 13.59 15.61 -1.57
CA ASN A 129 14.18 16.61 -2.46
C ASN A 129 13.13 17.61 -2.96
N ALA A 130 11.93 17.14 -3.31
CA ALA A 130 10.81 17.99 -3.69
C ALA A 130 10.34 18.91 -2.54
N LEU A 131 10.29 18.39 -1.31
CA LEU A 131 9.98 19.20 -0.12
C LEU A 131 11.01 20.31 0.09
N LEU A 132 12.31 20.01 -0.03
CA LEU A 132 13.38 21.00 0.05
C LEU A 132 13.24 22.07 -1.05
N PHE A 133 12.95 21.65 -2.28
CA PHE A 133 12.71 22.56 -3.40
C PHE A 133 11.53 23.50 -3.12
N CYS A 134 10.40 22.94 -2.66
CA CYS A 134 9.21 23.70 -2.30
C CYS A 134 9.49 24.69 -1.16
N ALA A 135 10.17 24.27 -0.09
CA ALA A 135 10.49 25.14 1.05
C ALA A 135 11.37 26.34 0.66
N VAL A 136 12.31 26.13 -0.26
CA VAL A 136 13.14 27.23 -0.78
C VAL A 136 12.35 28.15 -1.68
N THR A 137 11.45 27.63 -2.52
CA THR A 137 10.76 28.44 -3.54
C THR A 137 9.48 29.09 -3.04
N ASP A 138 8.83 28.53 -2.03
CA ASP A 138 7.59 29.01 -1.40
C ASP A 138 7.62 28.74 0.11
N PRO A 139 8.22 29.65 0.91
CA PRO A 139 8.43 29.46 2.33
C PRO A 139 7.18 29.74 3.19
N GLN A 140 6.04 30.10 2.60
CA GLN A 140 4.89 30.60 3.35
C GLN A 140 4.09 29.50 4.06
N ASN A 141 4.15 28.25 3.58
CA ASN A 141 3.37 27.13 4.13
C ASN A 141 4.17 25.81 4.20
N PRO A 142 5.29 25.77 4.95
CA PRO A 142 6.12 24.57 5.05
C PRO A 142 5.37 23.41 5.73
N GLU A 143 4.57 23.66 6.76
CA GLU A 143 3.84 22.64 7.52
C GLU A 143 2.82 21.90 6.64
N ILE A 144 2.05 22.64 5.83
CA ILE A 144 1.10 22.05 4.89
C ILE A 144 1.81 21.17 3.87
N THR A 145 2.95 21.63 3.35
CA THR A 145 3.74 20.88 2.37
C THR A 145 4.30 19.58 2.97
N ILE A 146 4.75 19.61 4.23
CA ILE A 146 5.20 18.44 4.98
C ILE A 146 4.07 17.40 5.09
N GLU A 147 2.89 17.81 5.54
CA GLU A 147 1.75 16.91 5.73
C GLU A 147 1.27 16.32 4.40
N LEU A 148 1.28 17.11 3.32
CA LEU A 148 0.97 16.61 1.98
C LEU A 148 2.02 15.60 1.48
N CYS A 149 3.31 15.78 1.79
CA CYS A 149 4.35 14.80 1.46
C CYS A 149 4.12 13.48 2.21
N LYS A 150 3.81 13.53 3.52
CA LYS A 150 3.48 12.33 4.32
C LYS A 150 2.25 11.62 3.77
N LEU A 151 1.18 12.37 3.48
CA LEU A 151 -0.04 11.83 2.88
C LEU A 151 0.26 11.15 1.53
N PHE A 152 1.05 11.80 0.67
CA PHE A 152 1.45 11.26 -0.62
C PHE A 152 2.22 9.94 -0.47
N LEU A 153 3.25 9.89 0.39
CA LEU A 153 4.02 8.68 0.64
C LEU A 153 3.15 7.53 1.18
N ALA A 154 2.25 7.83 2.12
CA ALA A 154 1.29 6.86 2.64
C ALA A 154 0.37 6.31 1.53
N TYR A 155 -0.08 7.18 0.63
CA TYR A 155 -0.91 6.77 -0.52
C TYR A 155 -0.13 5.87 -1.47
N VAL A 156 1.10 6.22 -1.82
CA VAL A 156 1.98 5.38 -2.66
C VAL A 156 2.21 4.00 -2.03
N ASN A 157 2.47 3.94 -0.73
CA ASN A 157 2.71 2.68 -0.02
C ASN A 157 1.46 1.79 0.10
N SER A 158 0.27 2.38 0.12
CA SER A 158 -1.00 1.65 0.19
C SER A 158 -1.61 1.35 -1.18
N TYR A 159 -1.14 2.01 -2.24
CA TYR A 159 -1.70 1.87 -3.58
C TYR A 159 -1.51 0.45 -4.15
N LYS A 160 -2.63 -0.13 -4.61
CA LYS A 160 -2.65 -1.40 -5.34
C LYS A 160 -2.56 -1.12 -6.84
N ILE A 161 -1.41 -1.49 -7.43
CA ILE A 161 -1.17 -1.27 -8.85
C ILE A 161 -1.98 -2.24 -9.71
N THR A 162 -2.36 -1.79 -10.91
CA THR A 162 -3.19 -2.55 -11.86
C THR A 162 -2.46 -3.77 -12.42
N TYR A 163 -3.21 -4.82 -12.75
CA TYR A 163 -2.64 -6.00 -13.42
C TYR A 163 -1.98 -5.63 -14.74
N PRO A 164 -0.82 -6.23 -15.09
CA PRO A 164 -0.18 -5.98 -16.38
C PRO A 164 -1.10 -6.25 -17.58
N SER A 165 -2.00 -7.24 -17.46
CA SER A 165 -3.00 -7.62 -18.46
C SER A 165 -4.08 -6.55 -18.69
N GLN A 166 -4.39 -5.76 -17.67
CA GLN A 166 -5.44 -4.73 -17.69
C GLN A 166 -4.88 -3.33 -17.97
N ARG A 167 -3.57 -3.20 -18.17
CA ARG A 167 -2.91 -1.91 -18.30
C ARG A 167 -2.96 -1.39 -19.73
N ILE A 168 -3.74 -0.32 -19.94
CA ILE A 168 -3.97 0.31 -21.24
C ILE A 168 -3.21 1.65 -21.29
N GLN A 169 -1.90 1.61 -21.45
CA GLN A 169 -1.09 2.82 -21.61
C GLN A 169 -0.26 2.75 -22.89
N LYS A 170 -0.59 3.60 -23.87
CA LYS A 170 -0.14 3.50 -25.27
C LYS A 170 1.39 3.57 -25.45
N TYR A 171 2.09 4.23 -24.52
CA TYR A 171 3.53 4.53 -24.62
C TYR A 171 4.36 3.92 -23.49
N GLU A 172 3.78 3.01 -22.69
CA GLU A 172 4.50 2.40 -21.58
C GLU A 172 5.36 1.20 -22.03
N ASN A 173 6.55 1.08 -21.43
CA ASN A 173 7.34 -0.13 -21.50
C ASN A 173 6.66 -1.29 -20.76
N LYS A 174 5.89 -2.10 -21.49
CA LYS A 174 5.16 -3.26 -20.94
C LYS A 174 6.05 -4.23 -20.17
N THR A 175 7.26 -4.50 -20.66
CA THR A 175 8.22 -5.39 -19.98
C THR A 175 8.71 -4.77 -18.67
N GLY A 176 9.02 -3.47 -18.69
CA GLY A 176 9.39 -2.71 -17.50
C GLY A 176 8.28 -2.73 -16.45
N TYR A 177 7.02 -2.52 -16.86
CA TYR A 177 5.89 -2.58 -15.94
C TYR A 177 5.68 -3.97 -15.34
N LYS A 178 5.83 -5.05 -16.12
CA LYS A 178 5.77 -6.42 -15.59
C LYS A 178 6.82 -6.69 -14.52
N LEU A 179 8.04 -6.19 -14.72
CA LEU A 179 9.12 -6.31 -13.73
C LEU A 179 8.79 -5.50 -12.46
N ILE A 180 8.30 -4.27 -12.61
CA ILE A 180 7.79 -3.45 -11.50
C ILE A 180 6.71 -4.22 -10.72
N TYR A 181 5.72 -4.76 -11.43
CA TYR A 181 4.60 -5.48 -10.85
C TYR A 181 5.05 -6.70 -10.06
N MET A 182 5.93 -7.53 -10.64
CA MET A 182 6.50 -8.69 -9.97
C MET A 182 7.25 -8.30 -8.69
N ARG A 183 8.15 -7.31 -8.76
CA ARG A 183 8.90 -6.83 -7.59
C ARG A 183 7.97 -6.28 -6.51
N TRP A 184 6.94 -5.55 -6.89
CA TRP A 184 5.97 -4.98 -5.96
C TRP A 184 5.17 -6.08 -5.26
N ILE A 185 4.69 -7.10 -6.00
CA ILE A 185 4.04 -8.27 -5.42
C ILE A 185 4.95 -8.95 -4.39
N CYS A 186 6.20 -9.20 -4.77
CA CYS A 186 7.16 -9.97 -3.98
C CYS A 186 7.65 -9.26 -2.71
N HIS A 187 7.87 -7.95 -2.76
CA HIS A 187 8.54 -7.21 -1.67
C HIS A 187 7.64 -6.24 -0.91
N CYS A 188 6.54 -5.80 -1.51
CA CYS A 188 5.69 -4.74 -0.96
C CYS A 188 4.26 -5.20 -0.67
N TYR A 189 3.64 -6.00 -1.55
CA TYR A 189 2.24 -6.38 -1.41
C TYR A 189 2.05 -7.67 -0.61
N VAL A 190 2.60 -8.79 -1.07
CA VAL A 190 2.44 -10.09 -0.40
C VAL A 190 3.03 -10.09 1.02
N PRO A 191 4.21 -9.49 1.28
CA PRO A 191 4.75 -9.46 2.64
C PRO A 191 3.92 -8.66 3.65
N LYS A 192 2.88 -7.90 3.23
CA LYS A 192 1.92 -7.28 4.16
C LYS A 192 1.06 -8.32 4.89
N PHE A 193 0.86 -9.47 4.28
CA PHE A 193 0.04 -10.56 4.84
C PHE A 193 0.74 -11.91 4.80
N CYS A 194 2.02 -11.97 4.41
CA CYS A 194 2.84 -13.16 4.43
C CYS A 194 4.07 -12.85 5.28
N ASN A 195 3.94 -13.05 6.59
CA ASN A 195 4.86 -12.50 7.59
C ASN A 195 6.25 -13.15 7.55
N ALA A 196 6.38 -14.33 6.95
CA ALA A 196 7.67 -14.98 6.76
C ALA A 196 8.56 -14.27 5.72
N LEU A 197 7.98 -13.46 4.84
CA LEU A 197 8.73 -12.74 3.81
C LEU A 197 9.24 -11.39 4.32
N PRO A 198 10.43 -10.95 3.89
CA PRO A 198 10.91 -9.60 4.18
C PRO A 198 10.02 -8.56 3.50
N TYR A 199 9.52 -7.61 4.29
CA TYR A 199 8.70 -6.49 3.82
C TYR A 199 9.56 -5.25 3.58
N THR A 200 9.29 -4.54 2.49
CA THR A 200 9.81 -3.20 2.22
C THR A 200 8.70 -2.34 1.66
N GLU A 201 8.61 -1.11 2.15
CA GLU A 201 7.68 -0.11 1.61
C GLU A 201 7.99 0.20 0.15
N ALA A 202 6.95 0.45 -0.66
CA ALA A 202 7.13 0.75 -2.08
C ALA A 202 7.96 2.02 -2.29
N THR A 203 7.78 3.02 -1.42
CA THR A 203 8.51 4.29 -1.49
C THR A 203 10.01 4.16 -1.19
N CYS A 204 10.42 3.11 -0.47
CA CYS A 204 11.82 2.81 -0.17
C CYS A 204 12.42 1.76 -1.12
N ALA A 205 11.58 0.93 -1.72
CA ALA A 205 12.00 -0.11 -2.66
C ALA A 205 12.18 0.41 -4.09
N PHE A 206 11.36 1.37 -4.52
CA PHE A 206 11.30 1.83 -5.90
C PHE A 206 11.67 3.30 -6.07
N GLY A 207 11.93 3.67 -7.33
CA GLY A 207 12.29 5.03 -7.74
C GLY A 207 11.37 5.55 -8.85
N LYS A 208 11.96 6.34 -9.75
CA LYS A 208 11.25 7.13 -10.76
C LYS A 208 10.32 6.29 -11.66
N ASN A 209 10.77 5.15 -12.16
CA ASN A 209 9.97 4.38 -13.12
C ASN A 209 8.69 3.82 -12.49
N PHE A 210 8.77 3.30 -11.26
CA PHE A 210 7.58 2.91 -10.51
C PHE A 210 6.64 4.10 -10.29
N LEU A 211 7.20 5.24 -9.86
CA LEU A 211 6.36 6.38 -9.52
C LEU A 211 5.60 6.87 -10.75
N LEU A 212 6.27 7.05 -11.89
CA LEU A 212 5.62 7.45 -13.14
C LEU A 212 4.51 6.48 -13.58
N ALA A 213 4.64 5.19 -13.24
CA ALA A 213 3.62 4.20 -13.55
C ALA A 213 2.34 4.35 -12.68
N VAL A 214 2.41 4.94 -11.49
CA VAL A 214 1.27 5.04 -10.55
C VAL A 214 0.79 6.47 -10.32
N LEU A 215 1.66 7.46 -10.58
CA LEU A 215 1.45 8.86 -10.23
C LEU A 215 0.21 9.49 -10.86
N PRO A 216 -0.14 9.25 -12.14
CA PRO A 216 -1.36 9.83 -12.72
C PRO A 216 -2.62 9.47 -11.94
N GLU A 217 -2.74 8.20 -11.51
CA GLU A 217 -3.90 7.71 -10.78
C GLU A 217 -3.86 8.15 -9.31
N ILE A 218 -2.69 8.16 -8.66
CA ILE A 218 -2.53 8.68 -7.30
C ILE A 218 -2.90 10.18 -7.24
N LYS A 219 -2.37 10.98 -8.17
CA LYS A 219 -2.66 12.42 -8.29
C LYS A 219 -4.15 12.66 -8.47
N ARG A 220 -4.80 11.92 -9.39
CA ARG A 220 -6.25 12.01 -9.63
C ARG A 220 -7.04 11.73 -8.34
N ARG A 221 -6.75 10.62 -7.66
CA ARG A 221 -7.45 10.21 -6.43
C ARG A 221 -7.26 11.20 -5.28
N LEU A 222 -6.05 11.68 -5.05
CA LEU A 222 -5.79 12.66 -3.99
C LEU A 222 -6.52 13.99 -4.26
N ILE A 223 -6.53 14.46 -5.51
CA ILE A 223 -7.26 15.68 -5.89
C ILE A 223 -8.77 15.47 -5.72
N GLU A 224 -9.30 14.32 -6.15
CA GLU A 224 -10.72 13.99 -5.97
C GLU A 224 -11.12 13.88 -4.50
N PHE A 225 -10.25 13.31 -3.65
CA PHE A 225 -10.45 13.25 -2.20
C PHE A 225 -10.67 14.64 -1.60
N PHE A 226 -9.81 15.61 -1.92
CA PHE A 226 -10.00 16.98 -1.46
C PHE A 226 -11.26 17.65 -2.03
N LYS A 227 -11.69 17.28 -3.25
CA LYS A 227 -12.91 17.83 -3.87
C LYS A 227 -14.20 17.23 -3.30
N GLN A 228 -14.25 15.93 -3.01
CA GLN A 228 -15.47 15.21 -2.61
C GLN A 228 -16.01 15.63 -1.23
N ASP A 229 -15.15 16.06 -0.31
CA ASP A 229 -15.56 16.60 1.00
C ASP A 229 -16.20 18.01 0.91
N SER A 230 -16.66 18.45 -0.26
CA SER A 230 -17.05 19.85 -0.53
C SER A 230 -18.40 19.91 -1.25
N ILE A 231 -19.48 19.69 -0.51
CA ILE A 231 -20.85 19.92 -1.01
C ILE A 231 -21.14 21.43 -1.12
N ILE A 232 -20.36 22.28 -0.45
CA ILE A 232 -20.54 23.74 -0.40
C ILE A 232 -19.41 24.44 -1.19
N PRO A 233 -19.72 25.29 -2.21
CA PRO A 233 -18.73 25.99 -3.02
C PRO A 233 -17.72 26.84 -2.24
N SER A 234 -18.11 27.44 -1.10
CA SER A 234 -17.22 28.24 -0.26
C SER A 234 -16.09 27.43 0.40
N MET A 235 -16.29 26.12 0.59
CA MET A 235 -15.25 25.21 1.11
C MET A 235 -14.24 24.80 0.04
N LEU A 236 -14.60 24.88 -1.25
CA LEU A 236 -13.70 24.56 -2.34
C LEU A 236 -12.58 25.59 -2.44
N ASP A 237 -12.90 26.89 -2.32
CA ASP A 237 -11.93 27.99 -2.33
C ASP A 237 -10.89 27.84 -1.20
N THR A 238 -11.31 27.34 -0.03
CA THR A 238 -10.39 27.08 1.09
C THR A 238 -9.47 25.88 0.82
N LYS A 239 -9.96 24.85 0.11
CA LYS A 239 -9.17 23.64 -0.22
C LYS A 239 -8.24 23.82 -1.40
N ILE A 240 -8.38 24.89 -2.19
CA ILE A 240 -7.38 25.27 -3.21
C ILE A 240 -5.98 25.39 -2.59
N HIS A 241 -5.89 25.85 -1.35
CA HIS A 241 -4.64 25.92 -0.58
C HIS A 241 -3.98 24.56 -0.29
N LEU A 242 -4.70 23.43 -0.45
CA LEU A 242 -4.14 22.07 -0.37
C LEU A 242 -3.89 21.47 -1.75
N ILE A 243 -4.83 21.69 -2.68
CA ILE A 243 -4.77 21.14 -4.04
C ILE A 243 -3.59 21.73 -4.83
N GLN A 244 -3.33 23.04 -4.70
CA GLN A 244 -2.24 23.70 -5.41
C GLN A 244 -0.85 23.18 -4.99
N PRO A 245 -0.49 23.14 -3.69
CA PRO A 245 0.79 22.56 -3.26
C PRO A 245 0.93 21.07 -3.61
N LEU A 246 -0.15 20.28 -3.50
CA LEU A 246 -0.13 18.88 -3.91
C LEU A 246 0.14 18.74 -5.42
N THR A 247 -0.53 19.53 -6.24
CA THR A 247 -0.35 19.50 -7.71
C THR A 247 1.09 19.87 -8.07
N ARG A 248 1.66 20.86 -7.39
CA ARG A 248 3.06 21.26 -7.54
C ARG A 248 4.02 20.14 -7.16
N LEU A 249 3.81 19.48 -6.02
CA LEU A 249 4.59 18.31 -5.59
C LEU A 249 4.57 17.21 -6.66
N CYS A 250 3.39 16.83 -7.15
CA CYS A 250 3.25 15.82 -8.21
C CYS A 250 3.99 16.23 -9.49
N ASN A 251 3.93 17.50 -9.91
CA ASN A 251 4.61 17.96 -11.12
C ASN A 251 6.15 17.89 -11.01
N LEU A 252 6.71 18.17 -9.83
CA LEU A 252 8.14 18.00 -9.56
C LEU A 252 8.54 16.51 -9.64
N LEU A 253 7.71 15.63 -9.09
CA LEU A 253 7.93 14.18 -9.09
C LEU A 253 7.73 13.53 -10.47
N GLU A 254 6.85 14.07 -11.31
CA GLU A 254 6.71 13.69 -12.73
C GLU A 254 7.97 14.00 -13.56
N ASP A 255 8.90 14.79 -13.00
CA ASP A 255 10.13 15.27 -13.66
C ASP A 255 9.83 16.07 -14.94
N ASN A 256 8.75 16.85 -14.92
CA ASN A 256 8.37 17.79 -15.98
C ASN A 256 9.23 19.08 -15.95
N VAL A 257 10.45 19.02 -15.42
CA VAL A 257 11.34 20.18 -15.26
C VAL A 257 12.23 20.29 -16.51
N GLU A 258 12.30 21.48 -17.11
CA GLU A 258 13.09 21.74 -18.32
C GLU A 258 14.61 21.54 -18.09
N ASP A 259 15.09 21.80 -16.87
CA ASP A 259 16.48 21.64 -16.47
C ASP A 259 16.70 20.37 -15.62
N LYS A 260 17.39 19.39 -16.20
CA LYS A 260 17.71 18.10 -15.56
C LYS A 260 18.61 18.22 -14.32
N THR A 261 19.39 19.28 -14.18
CA THR A 261 20.30 19.48 -13.02
C THR A 261 19.55 19.85 -11.74
N THR A 262 18.30 20.28 -11.86
CA THR A 262 17.41 20.59 -10.74
C THR A 262 16.41 19.47 -10.45
N SER A 263 16.53 18.34 -11.15
CA SER A 263 15.63 17.20 -10.98
C SER A 263 15.72 16.65 -9.56
N VAL A 264 14.56 16.47 -8.92
CA VAL A 264 14.46 15.83 -7.60
C VAL A 264 14.96 14.38 -7.61
N TRP A 265 15.14 13.80 -8.80
CA TRP A 265 15.68 12.46 -9.04
C TRP A 265 17.20 12.44 -9.25
N ASP A 266 17.90 13.57 -9.19
CA ASP A 266 19.36 13.59 -9.26
C ASP A 266 19.96 13.01 -7.96
N PRO A 267 20.82 11.97 -8.02
CA PRO A 267 21.55 11.46 -6.84
C PRO A 267 22.37 12.54 -6.11
N TYR A 268 22.76 13.61 -6.81
CA TYR A 268 23.54 14.73 -6.28
C TYR A 268 22.69 16.00 -6.13
N PHE A 269 21.36 15.87 -6.03
CA PHE A 269 20.41 16.98 -5.93
C PHE A 269 20.90 18.08 -4.98
N GLN A 270 20.89 19.32 -5.48
CA GLN A 270 21.12 20.52 -4.69
C GLN A 270 19.91 21.44 -4.81
N PRO A 271 19.34 21.92 -3.68
CA PRO A 271 18.26 22.88 -3.76
C PRO A 271 18.76 24.18 -4.41
N PRO A 272 17.92 24.88 -5.19
CA PRO A 272 18.31 26.14 -5.82
C PRO A 272 18.79 27.14 -4.76
N LEU A 273 19.95 27.73 -4.97
CA LEU A 273 20.50 28.75 -4.07
C LEU A 273 19.72 30.06 -4.25
N ARG A 274 19.17 30.63 -3.17
CA ARG A 274 18.64 32.00 -3.19
C ARG A 274 19.81 32.99 -3.00
N PRO A 275 19.90 34.06 -3.80
CA PRO A 275 20.98 35.06 -3.68
C PRO A 275 21.10 35.71 -2.30
N ASP A 276 20.00 35.80 -1.53
CA ASP A 276 19.94 36.62 -0.32
C ASP A 276 19.77 35.84 1.00
N ASN A 277 19.75 34.50 1.00
CA ASN A 277 19.55 33.74 2.24
C ASN A 277 20.55 32.60 2.39
N VAL A 278 21.47 32.79 3.35
CA VAL A 278 22.39 31.78 3.90
C VAL A 278 21.60 30.79 4.78
N ILE A 279 20.56 30.16 4.24
CA ILE A 279 19.98 29.00 4.90
C ILE A 279 20.66 27.78 4.29
N THR A 280 21.69 27.29 4.97
CA THR A 280 22.31 26.02 4.60
C THR A 280 21.24 24.93 4.55
N PRO A 281 21.26 24.00 3.58
CA PRO A 281 20.31 22.89 3.49
C PRO A 281 20.15 22.13 4.82
N SER A 282 21.22 22.03 5.61
CA SER A 282 21.22 21.45 6.96
C SER A 282 20.33 22.18 7.97
N GLY A 283 20.24 23.52 7.89
CA GLY A 283 19.36 24.33 8.72
C GLY A 283 17.87 24.16 8.38
N LEU A 284 17.55 24.04 7.08
CA LEU A 284 16.20 23.70 6.60
C LEU A 284 15.77 22.29 7.01
N LEU A 285 16.69 21.33 6.94
CA LEU A 285 16.44 19.95 7.37
C LEU A 285 16.10 19.86 8.86
N GLN A 286 16.83 20.62 9.69
CA GLN A 286 16.62 20.66 11.13
C GLN A 286 15.39 21.48 11.55
N SER A 287 15.05 22.54 10.80
CA SER A 287 13.85 23.37 11.09
C SER A 287 12.54 22.72 10.64
N ILE A 288 12.55 21.92 9.56
CA ILE A 288 11.35 21.31 8.97
C ILE A 288 11.03 19.93 9.59
N SER A 289 11.88 19.39 10.49
CA SER A 289 11.68 18.03 11.02
C SER A 289 11.59 16.98 9.89
N ILE A 290 12.40 17.16 8.84
CA ILE A 290 12.35 16.36 7.60
C ILE A 290 12.65 14.88 7.88
N ASP A 291 13.47 14.59 8.88
CA ASP A 291 13.78 13.23 9.31
C ASP A 291 12.51 12.45 9.67
N HIS A 292 11.48 13.10 10.24
CA HIS A 292 10.18 12.47 10.55
C HIS A 292 9.30 12.19 9.32
N VAL A 293 9.55 12.82 8.17
CA VAL A 293 8.83 12.51 6.91
C VAL A 293 9.39 11.24 6.29
N VAL A 294 10.70 11.04 6.42
CA VAL A 294 11.43 9.86 5.93
C VAL A 294 11.21 8.65 6.85
N ASP A 295 11.10 8.87 8.16
CA ASP A 295 10.87 7.86 9.20
C ASP A 295 9.39 7.56 9.49
N PHE A 296 8.43 8.02 8.65
CA PHE A 296 7.02 7.64 8.79
C PHE A 296 6.76 6.13 8.59
N SER A 297 7.80 5.33 8.39
CA SER A 297 7.72 3.89 8.50
C SER A 297 7.69 3.48 9.97
N THR A 298 6.49 3.19 10.48
CA THR A 298 6.20 2.00 11.29
C THR A 298 4.72 2.04 11.67
N HIS A 299 3.92 1.08 11.18
CA HIS A 299 2.83 0.37 11.89
C HIS A 299 1.71 -0.18 10.99
N GLN A 300 1.69 0.06 9.68
CA GLN A 300 0.69 -0.59 8.80
C GLN A 300 1.14 -1.98 8.30
N ARG A 301 1.53 -2.89 9.22
CA ARG A 301 1.57 -4.33 8.90
C ARG A 301 0.18 -4.97 8.94
N ASN A 302 -0.81 -4.32 9.57
CA ASN A 302 -2.11 -4.91 9.81
C ASN A 302 -3.15 -4.40 8.81
N ILE A 303 -3.15 -4.95 7.59
CA ILE A 303 -4.40 -5.05 6.82
C ILE A 303 -5.07 -6.34 7.30
N ILE A 304 -6.09 -6.20 8.16
CA ILE A 304 -6.96 -7.32 8.51
C ILE A 304 -7.79 -7.62 7.26
N ILE A 305 -7.36 -8.62 6.48
CA ILE A 305 -8.20 -9.20 5.44
C ILE A 305 -9.20 -10.09 6.17
N SER A 306 -10.35 -9.52 6.55
CA SER A 306 -11.47 -10.29 7.12
C SER A 306 -11.89 -11.37 6.13
N SER A 307 -11.85 -12.61 6.61
CA SER A 307 -12.33 -13.78 5.91
C SER A 307 -13.85 -13.74 5.76
N SER A 308 -14.39 -13.10 4.72
CA SER A 308 -15.70 -13.41 4.12
C SER A 308 -16.10 -12.33 3.12
N SER A 309 -16.46 -12.78 1.91
CA SER A 309 -17.42 -12.16 0.96
C SER A 309 -17.25 -10.68 0.57
N GLU A 310 -17.11 -10.47 -0.75
CA GLU A 310 -17.16 -9.20 -1.50
C GLU A 310 -15.89 -8.34 -1.51
N LEU A 311 -14.92 -8.74 -2.34
CA LEU A 311 -14.02 -7.78 -2.98
C LEU A 311 -14.78 -7.08 -4.12
N LYS A 312 -15.64 -6.11 -3.76
CA LYS A 312 -15.91 -5.01 -4.69
C LYS A 312 -14.64 -4.17 -4.75
N SER A 313 -14.16 -3.95 -5.97
CA SER A 313 -13.18 -2.93 -6.30
C SER A 313 -13.65 -1.61 -5.71
N ASP A 314 -13.01 -1.15 -4.64
CA ASP A 314 -12.98 0.23 -4.08
C ASP A 314 -12.78 0.23 -2.57
N SER A 315 -11.81 -0.53 -2.07
CA SER A 315 -11.31 -0.33 -0.71
C SER A 315 -10.46 0.94 -0.68
N ILE A 316 -11.12 2.08 -0.53
CA ILE A 316 -10.51 3.37 -0.21
C ILE A 316 -9.78 3.20 1.12
N VAL A 317 -8.45 3.26 1.11
CA VAL A 317 -7.70 3.50 2.33
C VAL A 317 -7.93 4.96 2.68
N THR A 318 -8.85 5.21 3.60
CA THR A 318 -9.03 6.53 4.23
C THR A 318 -7.97 6.63 5.34
N PRO A 319 -6.94 7.48 5.21
CA PRO A 319 -6.08 7.78 6.34
C PRO A 319 -6.93 8.48 7.39
N ALA A 320 -6.77 8.11 8.67
CA ALA A 320 -7.40 8.86 9.75
C ALA A 320 -6.84 10.29 9.73
N LEU A 321 -7.65 11.25 9.28
CA LEU A 321 -7.33 12.68 9.25
C LEU A 321 -7.30 13.31 10.66
N THR A 322 -7.40 12.50 11.72
CA THR A 322 -7.59 12.93 13.11
C THR A 322 -6.43 13.75 13.67
N ASP A 323 -5.26 13.73 13.02
CA ASP A 323 -4.09 14.49 13.46
C ASP A 323 -3.85 15.81 12.71
N LEU A 324 -4.66 16.13 11.67
CA LEU A 324 -4.72 17.50 11.19
C LEU A 324 -5.46 18.32 12.26
N LYS A 325 -4.72 19.00 13.14
CA LYS A 325 -5.22 20.11 13.97
C LYS A 325 -5.62 21.28 13.05
N SER A 326 -6.65 21.08 12.24
CA SER A 326 -7.29 22.07 11.38
C SER A 326 -7.94 23.20 12.18
N GLU A 327 -8.14 23.04 13.49
CA GLU A 327 -8.71 24.09 14.35
C GLU A 327 -7.72 25.20 14.75
N LYS A 328 -6.41 25.02 14.60
CA LYS A 328 -5.42 26.05 14.99
C LYS A 328 -4.95 26.98 13.86
N LEU A 329 -5.25 26.66 12.60
CA LEU A 329 -4.85 27.48 11.45
C LEU A 329 -5.82 28.64 11.14
N PHE A 330 -6.98 28.70 11.81
CA PHE A 330 -7.99 29.75 11.59
C PHE A 330 -8.09 30.79 12.71
N SER A 331 -7.17 30.80 13.67
CA SER A 331 -7.17 31.78 14.76
C SER A 331 -6.12 32.86 14.51
N ASN A 332 -6.44 33.86 13.69
CA ASN A 332 -5.76 35.15 13.71
C ASN A 332 -6.76 36.20 14.23
N PRO A 333 -6.64 36.68 15.48
CA PRO A 333 -7.58 37.63 16.06
C PRO A 333 -7.17 39.05 15.70
N ASP A 334 -7.32 39.44 14.45
CA ASP A 334 -7.02 40.81 14.00
C ASP A 334 -8.13 41.43 13.14
N LEU A 335 -9.37 40.94 13.23
CA LEU A 335 -10.54 41.60 12.65
C LEU A 335 -11.81 41.28 13.48
N VAL A 336 -11.90 41.84 14.68
CA VAL A 336 -13.19 41.98 15.39
C VAL A 336 -13.33 43.43 15.82
N ASN A 337 -14.13 44.21 15.08
CA ASN A 337 -14.78 45.40 15.63
C ASN A 337 -16.06 45.73 14.84
N GLY A 338 -17.18 45.78 15.59
CA GLY A 338 -18.50 46.34 15.24
C GLY A 338 -19.32 45.51 14.25
N ASP A 339 -20.62 45.28 14.38
CA ASP A 339 -21.70 45.65 15.30
C ASP A 339 -22.81 44.61 15.01
N LYS A 340 -23.34 43.88 15.99
CA LYS A 340 -24.61 44.11 16.71
C LYS A 340 -25.88 44.32 15.86
N ASP A 341 -26.90 43.57 16.30
CA ASP A 341 -28.36 43.68 16.09
C ASP A 341 -28.89 43.10 14.76
N MET A 342 -29.97 42.32 14.67
CA MET A 342 -31.10 41.94 15.54
C MET A 342 -31.79 40.72 14.82
N VAL A 343 -32.19 39.61 15.49
CA VAL A 343 -33.59 39.30 15.94
C VAL A 343 -34.57 39.22 14.74
N VAL A 344 -35.37 38.18 14.43
CA VAL A 344 -35.89 37.01 15.16
C VAL A 344 -36.80 36.14 14.24
N ASN A 345 -36.87 34.84 14.55
CA ASN A 345 -37.99 33.88 14.45
C ASN A 345 -38.67 33.41 13.13
N THR A 346 -38.43 32.12 12.82
CA THR A 346 -39.36 30.94 12.82
C THR A 346 -40.66 30.89 11.97
N PRO A 347 -41.27 29.69 11.70
CA PRO A 347 -41.58 29.21 10.34
C PRO A 347 -43.07 28.78 10.12
N ILE A 348 -43.34 28.05 9.01
CA ILE A 348 -44.27 26.87 8.86
C ILE A 348 -45.35 26.97 7.74
N LYS A 349 -45.44 25.87 6.95
CA LYS A 349 -46.59 25.31 6.14
C LYS A 349 -47.04 26.09 4.89
N SER A 350 -47.61 25.50 3.83
CA SER A 350 -48.06 24.14 3.46
C SER A 350 -48.48 24.15 1.98
N GLU A 351 -48.37 23.01 1.31
CA GLU A 351 -49.13 22.59 0.10
C GLU A 351 -50.66 22.59 0.34
N PRO A 352 -51.57 22.54 -0.67
CA PRO A 352 -51.71 21.38 -1.60
C PRO A 352 -52.33 21.61 -3.02
N GLU A 353 -52.26 20.53 -3.84
CA GLU A 353 -53.27 19.94 -4.78
C GLU A 353 -53.99 20.82 -5.86
N GLU A 354 -54.42 20.39 -7.06
CA GLU A 354 -54.43 19.17 -7.87
C GLU A 354 -54.98 19.51 -9.30
N SER A 355 -55.06 18.50 -10.18
CA SER A 355 -55.90 18.33 -11.40
C SER A 355 -55.25 18.65 -12.78
N LEU A 356 -54.86 17.66 -13.59
CA LEU A 356 -55.59 16.68 -14.44
C LEU A 356 -56.30 17.28 -15.67
N THR A 357 -55.79 16.99 -16.87
CA THR A 357 -56.54 16.33 -17.98
C THR A 357 -55.65 15.98 -19.19
N LYS A 358 -55.69 14.71 -19.60
CA LYS A 358 -55.39 14.12 -20.94
C LYS A 358 -56.74 13.93 -21.67
N PRO A 359 -56.89 13.55 -22.97
CA PRO A 359 -56.00 12.66 -23.76
C PRO A 359 -55.87 12.83 -25.30
N ALA A 360 -54.86 12.12 -25.84
CA ALA A 360 -54.73 11.34 -27.08
C ALA A 360 -55.42 11.71 -28.41
N LYS A 361 -54.65 11.62 -29.51
CA LYS A 361 -55.04 10.86 -30.72
C LYS A 361 -53.85 10.45 -31.60
N VAL A 362 -53.95 9.21 -32.08
CA VAL A 362 -53.08 8.47 -33.02
C VAL A 362 -53.65 8.63 -34.44
N THR A 363 -52.80 8.68 -35.47
CA THR A 363 -53.10 8.13 -36.81
C THR A 363 -51.82 7.81 -37.60
N ASP A 364 -51.81 6.60 -38.16
CA ASP A 364 -50.91 6.01 -39.15
C ASP A 364 -50.87 6.75 -40.50
N HIS A 365 -49.77 6.60 -41.27
CA HIS A 365 -49.78 5.84 -42.54
C HIS A 365 -48.39 5.76 -43.23
N THR A 366 -48.08 4.52 -43.61
CA THR A 366 -47.12 3.96 -44.57
C THR A 366 -47.06 4.63 -45.95
N THR A 367 -45.87 4.66 -46.61
CA THR A 367 -45.61 3.96 -47.90
C THR A 367 -44.15 4.02 -48.41
N HIS A 368 -43.78 2.94 -49.09
CA HIS A 368 -42.55 2.58 -49.83
C HIS A 368 -41.94 3.63 -50.80
N ARG A 369 -40.63 3.53 -51.12
CA ARG A 369 -40.08 2.85 -52.32
C ARG A 369 -38.54 2.97 -52.48
N ARG A 370 -37.95 1.84 -52.92
CA ARG A 370 -36.63 1.51 -53.49
C ARG A 370 -35.82 2.65 -54.17
N THR A 371 -34.49 2.63 -53.98
CA THR A 371 -33.50 1.98 -54.88
C THR A 371 -32.31 1.50 -54.06
#